data_AF-A0A1C5NH39-F1
#
_entry.id   AF-A0A1C5NH39-F1
#
_cell.length_a   1.000
_cell.length_b   1.000
_cell.length_c   1.000
_cell.angle_alpha   90.00
_cell.angle_beta   90.00
_cell.angle_gamma   90.00
#
_symmetry.space_group_name_H-M   'P 1'
#
loop_
_entity.id
_entity.type
_entity.pdbx_description
1 polymer ?
#
loop_
_entity_poly.entity_id
_entity_poly.type
_entity_poly.pdbx_seq_one_letter_code
_entity_poly.pdbx_strand_id
1 'polypeptide(L)'
;MLAGIGRKHSAQDILDCYAEARKAGHDDINMDLIAGLPGDTVESFERSLRQAIALDPENITVHTLTLKRASRIVIEDQKENDYADVAAMLEKCRLLAEAGYRPYYLYRQKNTLQNLENVGWCKPGHEGYYNIYIMEEVQTILSAGAGGSTKLVADGGKRMQRIFNFKYPNEYIQRFAEVLERKKGVADFYDHDLGTQTSG
;
A
#
# COMPACT_ATOMS: atom_id res chain seq x y z
N MET A 1 2.27 -21.09 7.07
CA MET A 1 1.99 -19.63 7.11
C MET A 1 0.89 -19.21 6.15
N LEU A 2 1.04 -19.33 4.82
CA LEU A 2 0.07 -18.74 3.85
C LEU A 2 -1.35 -19.33 3.90
N ALA A 3 -1.49 -20.64 4.09
CA ALA A 3 -2.81 -21.29 4.17
C ALA A 3 -3.67 -20.83 5.37
N GLY A 4 -3.03 -20.47 6.49
CA GLY A 4 -3.72 -20.06 7.73
C GLY A 4 -4.40 -18.69 7.66
N ILE A 5 -4.07 -17.88 6.65
CA ILE A 5 -4.63 -16.54 6.42
C ILE A 5 -5.49 -16.46 5.15
N GLY A 6 -5.89 -17.61 4.58
CA GLY A 6 -6.73 -17.68 3.39
C GLY A 6 -6.02 -17.33 2.07
N ARG A 7 -4.69 -17.27 2.05
CA ARG A 7 -3.91 -17.09 0.81
C ARG A 7 -3.61 -18.46 0.20
N LYS A 8 -4.02 -18.64 -1.05
CA LYS A 8 -3.90 -19.91 -1.79
C LYS A 8 -2.56 -20.11 -2.51
N HIS A 9 -1.68 -19.11 -2.51
CA HIS A 9 -0.39 -19.22 -3.19
C HIS A 9 0.66 -19.89 -2.30
N SER A 10 1.58 -20.61 -2.93
CA SER A 10 2.77 -21.20 -2.32
C SER A 10 3.93 -20.21 -2.32
N ALA A 11 5.01 -20.54 -1.60
CA ALA A 11 6.25 -19.77 -1.71
C ALA A 11 6.87 -19.89 -3.12
N GLN A 12 6.70 -21.03 -3.78
CA GLN A 12 7.20 -21.25 -5.14
C GLN A 12 6.49 -20.34 -6.15
N ASP A 13 5.18 -20.13 -5.98
CA ASP A 13 4.41 -19.26 -6.87
C ASP A 13 4.96 -17.81 -6.89
N ILE A 14 5.51 -17.35 -5.76
CA ILE A 14 6.14 -16.02 -5.65
C ILE A 14 7.45 -15.99 -6.43
N LEU A 15 8.27 -17.04 -6.33
CA LEU A 15 9.54 -17.15 -7.05
C LEU A 15 9.31 -17.20 -8.56
N ASP A 16 8.34 -18.01 -9.00
CA ASP A 16 7.99 -18.15 -10.41
C ASP A 16 7.44 -16.82 -10.96
N CYS A 17 6.55 -16.14 -10.22
CA CYS A 17 6.02 -14.83 -10.59
C CYS A 17 7.13 -13.78 -10.72
N TYR A 18 8.07 -13.74 -9.77
CA TYR A 18 9.21 -12.82 -9.81
C TYR A 18 10.10 -13.09 -11.04
N ALA A 19 10.41 -14.36 -11.31
CA ALA A 19 11.21 -14.75 -12.46
C ALA A 19 10.55 -14.38 -13.80
N GLU A 20 9.24 -14.62 -13.93
CA GLU A 20 8.49 -14.24 -15.14
C GLU A 20 8.39 -12.71 -15.29
N ALA A 21 8.22 -11.96 -14.20
CA ALA A 21 8.22 -10.50 -14.25
C ALA A 21 9.57 -9.96 -14.75
N ARG A 22 10.69 -10.49 -14.23
CA ARG A 22 12.04 -10.15 -14.72
C ARG A 22 12.22 -10.50 -16.20
N LYS A 23 11.81 -11.70 -16.60
CA LYS A 23 11.89 -12.16 -17.99
C LYS A 23 11.06 -11.30 -18.96
N ALA A 24 9.96 -10.73 -18.49
CA ALA A 24 9.12 -9.80 -19.25
C ALA A 24 9.73 -8.39 -19.36
N GLY A 25 10.87 -8.11 -18.73
CA GLY A 25 11.54 -6.81 -18.75
C GLY A 25 11.08 -5.84 -17.67
N HIS A 26 10.51 -6.33 -16.57
CA HIS A 26 10.25 -5.49 -15.40
C HIS A 26 11.52 -5.30 -14.57
N ASP A 27 12.11 -4.11 -14.69
CA ASP A 27 13.36 -3.75 -14.02
C ASP A 27 13.17 -3.11 -12.64
N ASP A 28 11.94 -2.72 -12.27
CA ASP A 28 11.60 -2.17 -10.96
C ASP A 28 10.47 -2.98 -10.33
N ILE A 29 10.85 -3.93 -9.47
CA ILE A 29 9.92 -4.85 -8.82
C ILE A 29 9.86 -4.56 -7.32
N ASN A 30 8.64 -4.40 -6.81
CA ASN A 30 8.36 -4.33 -5.38
C ASN A 30 7.88 -5.67 -4.82
N MET A 31 8.40 -6.04 -3.65
CA MET A 31 7.94 -7.18 -2.87
C MET A 31 7.35 -6.73 -1.52
N ASP A 32 6.14 -7.19 -1.21
CA ASP A 32 5.47 -6.87 0.06
C ASP A 32 5.65 -7.99 1.08
N LEU A 33 6.10 -7.62 2.28
CA LEU A 33 6.13 -8.48 3.46
C LEU A 33 5.14 -7.95 4.50
N ILE A 34 4.51 -8.85 5.25
CA ILE A 34 3.62 -8.49 6.37
C ILE A 34 4.20 -9.08 7.63
N ALA A 35 4.54 -8.23 8.59
CA ALA A 35 4.94 -8.61 9.93
C ALA A 35 3.70 -8.81 10.83
N GLY A 36 3.76 -9.83 11.69
CA GLY A 36 2.73 -10.10 12.70
C GLY A 36 1.55 -10.91 12.17
N LEU A 37 1.73 -11.74 11.14
CA LEU A 37 0.70 -12.71 10.75
C LEU A 37 0.50 -13.76 11.86
N PRO A 38 -0.70 -14.36 11.99
CA PRO A 38 -0.94 -15.44 12.95
C PRO A 38 0.07 -16.59 12.78
N GLY A 39 0.79 -16.91 13.86
CA GLY A 39 1.83 -17.94 13.88
C GLY A 39 3.21 -17.46 13.38
N ASP A 40 3.39 -16.17 13.09
CA ASP A 40 4.71 -15.59 12.89
C ASP A 40 5.53 -15.61 14.19
N THR A 41 6.84 -15.74 14.02
CA THR A 41 7.86 -15.54 15.05
C THR A 41 8.91 -14.58 14.50
N VAL A 42 9.73 -13.99 15.37
CA VAL A 42 10.80 -13.08 14.94
C VAL A 42 11.75 -13.77 13.94
N GLU A 43 12.09 -15.04 14.17
CA GLU A 43 12.98 -15.84 13.33
C GLU A 43 12.34 -16.17 11.98
N SER A 44 11.05 -16.48 11.97
CA SER A 44 10.35 -16.81 10.73
C SER A 44 10.11 -15.57 9.85
N PHE A 45 9.87 -14.41 10.46
CA PHE A 45 9.87 -13.13 9.75
C PHE A 45 11.26 -12.79 9.21
N GLU A 46 12.32 -12.92 10.03
CA GLU A 46 13.70 -12.70 9.59
C GLU A 46 14.07 -13.58 8.39
N ARG A 47 13.67 -14.86 8.40
CA ARG A 47 13.88 -15.77 7.28
C ARG A 47 13.18 -15.28 6.01
N SER A 48 11.91 -14.86 6.11
CA SER A 48 11.17 -14.31 4.97
C SER A 48 11.83 -13.06 4.42
N LEU A 49 12.32 -12.18 5.30
CA LEU A 49 13.04 -10.97 4.94
C LEU A 49 14.34 -11.29 4.19
N ARG A 50 15.14 -12.24 4.69
CA ARG A 50 16.37 -12.70 4.02
C ARG A 50 16.10 -13.33 2.65
N GLN A 51 15.00 -14.07 2.52
CA GLN A 51 14.59 -14.64 1.23
C GLN A 51 14.20 -13.56 0.24
N ALA A 52 13.44 -12.54 0.66
CA ALA A 52 13.10 -11.40 -0.20
C ALA A 52 14.37 -10.63 -0.63
N ILE A 53 15.29 -10.36 0.29
CA ILE A 53 16.58 -9.74 -0.02
C ILE A 53 17.39 -10.57 -1.04
N ALA A 54 17.39 -11.90 -0.90
CA ALA A 54 18.14 -12.79 -1.80
C ALA A 54 17.59 -12.81 -3.24
N LEU A 55 16.32 -12.46 -3.44
CA LEU A 55 15.75 -12.26 -4.78
C LEU A 55 16.20 -10.95 -5.42
N ASP A 56 16.76 -10.05 -4.61
CA ASP A 56 17.33 -8.78 -5.02
C ASP A 56 16.35 -7.83 -5.78
N PRO A 57 15.09 -7.66 -5.32
CA PRO A 57 14.16 -6.70 -5.92
C PRO A 57 14.65 -5.25 -5.74
N GLU A 58 14.07 -4.32 -6.49
CA GLU A 58 14.40 -2.90 -6.34
C GLU A 58 13.73 -2.30 -5.12
N ASN A 59 12.55 -2.83 -4.78
CA ASN A 59 11.70 -2.33 -3.72
C ASN A 59 11.25 -3.49 -2.80
N ILE A 60 11.30 -3.27 -1.48
CA ILE A 60 10.70 -4.14 -0.47
C ILE A 60 9.86 -3.27 0.46
N THR A 61 8.56 -3.55 0.54
CA THR A 61 7.66 -2.85 1.46
C THR A 61 7.33 -3.76 2.64
N VAL A 62 7.62 -3.28 3.85
CA VAL A 62 7.28 -3.99 5.08
C VAL A 62 6.02 -3.38 5.66
N HIS A 63 4.97 -4.19 5.70
CA HIS A 63 3.71 -3.86 6.34
C HIS A 63 3.60 -4.47 7.72
N THR A 64 2.86 -3.83 8.59
CA THR A 64 2.43 -4.39 9.88
C THR A 64 0.98 -4.81 9.79
N LEU A 65 0.65 -5.98 10.35
CA LEU A 65 -0.71 -6.50 10.26
C LEU A 65 -1.71 -5.51 10.87
N THR A 66 -2.68 -5.11 10.06
CA THR A 66 -3.83 -4.31 10.50
C THR A 66 -5.03 -5.23 10.73
N LEU A 67 -5.48 -5.32 11.98
CA LEU A 67 -6.66 -6.11 12.34
C LEU A 67 -7.92 -5.38 11.83
N LYS A 68 -8.46 -5.81 10.69
CA LYS A 68 -9.75 -5.31 10.21
C LYS A 68 -10.86 -5.84 11.11
N ARG A 69 -11.71 -4.96 11.67
CA ARG A 69 -12.91 -5.32 12.47
C ARG A 69 -13.82 -6.39 11.84
N ALA A 70 -13.77 -6.61 10.52
CA ALA A 70 -14.52 -7.65 9.82
C ALA A 70 -13.99 -9.08 10.02
N SER A 71 -12.81 -9.28 10.61
CA SER A 71 -12.27 -10.59 10.99
C SER A 71 -12.65 -10.99 12.42
N ARG A 72 -13.73 -10.43 13.00
CA ARG A 72 -14.19 -10.77 14.37
C ARG A 72 -14.32 -12.29 14.62
N ILE A 73 -14.55 -13.08 13.58
CA ILE A 73 -14.60 -14.55 13.63
C ILE A 73 -13.24 -15.16 14.06
N VAL A 74 -12.11 -14.45 13.90
CA VAL A 74 -10.77 -14.85 14.36
C VAL A 74 -10.43 -14.27 15.74
N ILE A 75 -11.17 -13.24 16.20
CA ILE A 75 -10.86 -12.50 17.44
C ILE A 75 -11.47 -13.17 18.68
N GLU A 76 -12.57 -13.91 18.54
CA GLU A 76 -13.17 -14.60 19.70
C GLU A 76 -12.31 -15.76 20.22
N ASP A 77 -11.30 -16.22 19.47
CA ASP A 77 -10.44 -17.34 19.85
C ASP A 77 -8.96 -16.96 20.07
N GLN A 78 -8.55 -15.72 19.75
CA GLN A 78 -7.15 -15.29 19.87
C GLN A 78 -6.96 -14.25 20.97
N LYS A 79 -6.33 -14.69 22.06
CA LYS A 79 -5.93 -13.84 23.18
C LYS A 79 -4.92 -12.80 22.70
N GLU A 80 -4.93 -11.62 23.33
CA GLU A 80 -4.02 -10.49 23.10
C GLU A 80 -2.51 -10.84 23.15
N ASN A 81 -2.16 -12.04 23.68
CA ASN A 81 -0.80 -12.58 23.79
C ASN A 81 -0.35 -13.49 22.63
N ASP A 82 -1.18 -13.75 21.60
CA ASP A 82 -0.83 -14.66 20.48
C ASP A 82 -0.09 -13.96 19.32
N TYR A 83 0.00 -12.63 19.34
CA TYR A 83 0.78 -11.90 18.34
C TYR A 83 2.23 -11.82 18.80
N ALA A 84 3.12 -12.46 18.06
CA ALA A 84 4.56 -12.35 18.28
C ALA A 84 5.01 -10.88 18.26
N ASP A 85 6.13 -10.61 18.93
CA ASP A 85 6.68 -9.26 19.11
C ASP A 85 6.97 -8.59 17.75
N VAL A 86 6.00 -7.83 17.24
CA VAL A 86 6.08 -7.15 15.95
C VAL A 86 7.14 -6.07 15.99
N ALA A 87 7.39 -5.44 17.14
CA ALA A 87 8.49 -4.50 17.28
C ALA A 87 9.85 -5.21 17.05
N ALA A 88 10.07 -6.37 17.68
CA ALA A 88 11.26 -7.18 17.44
C ALA A 88 11.38 -7.70 16.00
N MET A 89 10.26 -7.96 15.31
CA MET A 89 10.27 -8.23 13.87
C MET A 89 10.74 -7.02 13.06
N LEU A 90 10.20 -5.83 13.35
CA LEU A 90 10.56 -4.61 12.64
C LEU A 90 12.03 -4.22 12.88
N GLU A 91 12.60 -4.52 14.04
CA GLU A 91 14.05 -4.34 14.28
C GLU A 91 14.90 -5.14 13.29
N LYS A 92 14.41 -6.27 12.77
CA LYS A 92 15.10 -7.05 11.73
C LYS A 92 15.15 -6.34 10.38
N CYS A 93 14.34 -5.30 10.15
CA CYS A 93 14.43 -4.48 8.94
C CYS A 93 15.78 -3.77 8.80
N ARG A 94 16.63 -3.71 9.84
CA ARG A 94 18.04 -3.31 9.70
C ARG A 94 18.80 -4.12 8.65
N LEU A 95 18.40 -5.37 8.41
CA LEU A 95 18.97 -6.22 7.36
C LEU A 95 18.75 -5.65 5.95
N LEU A 96 17.67 -4.89 5.73
CA LEU A 96 17.43 -4.18 4.47
C LEU A 96 18.46 -3.06 4.28
N ALA A 97 18.75 -2.31 5.35
CA ALA A 97 19.80 -1.28 5.31
C ALA A 97 21.19 -1.88 5.05
N GLU A 98 21.51 -2.99 5.71
CA GLU A 98 22.75 -3.75 5.48
C GLU A 98 22.86 -4.28 4.05
N ALA A 99 21.73 -4.62 3.42
CA ALA A 99 21.64 -5.03 2.02
C ALA A 99 21.58 -3.87 1.00
N GLY A 100 21.70 -2.61 1.46
CA GLY A 100 21.79 -1.43 0.60
C GLY A 100 20.45 -0.74 0.28
N TYR A 101 19.34 -1.20 0.87
CA TYR A 101 18.04 -0.53 0.73
C TYR A 101 17.93 0.66 1.68
N ARG A 102 17.18 1.69 1.27
CA ARG A 102 16.91 2.89 2.06
C ARG A 102 15.40 3.07 2.23
N PRO A 103 14.93 3.44 3.43
CA PRO A 103 13.52 3.78 3.60
C PRO A 103 13.23 5.07 2.83
N TYR A 104 12.17 5.09 2.02
CA TYR A 104 11.84 6.23 1.14
C TYR A 104 10.40 6.73 1.27
N TYR A 105 9.49 5.92 1.82
CA TYR A 105 8.17 6.38 2.23
C TYR A 105 7.67 5.60 3.43
N LEU A 106 6.73 6.23 4.12
CA LEU A 106 6.16 5.80 5.39
C LEU A 106 4.67 6.10 5.37
N TYR A 107 3.86 5.18 5.86
CA TYR A 107 2.48 5.51 6.18
C TYR A 107 1.95 4.65 7.33
N ARG A 108 0.92 5.17 8.01
CA ARG A 108 0.23 4.46 9.09
C ARG A 108 -1.19 4.11 8.67
N GLN A 109 -1.59 2.85 8.86
CA GLN A 109 -2.98 2.45 8.71
C GLN A 109 -3.74 2.66 10.03
N LYS A 110 -5.03 2.97 9.94
CA LYS A 110 -5.90 2.99 11.13
C LYS A 110 -6.11 1.55 11.62
N ASN A 111 -5.94 1.31 12.92
CA ASN A 111 -6.05 0.01 13.60
C ASN A 111 -4.90 -0.99 13.30
N THR A 112 -3.70 -0.47 13.03
CA THR A 112 -2.49 -1.29 12.91
C THR A 112 -2.10 -1.86 14.27
N LEU A 113 -1.68 -3.13 14.33
CA LEU A 113 -1.19 -3.74 15.57
C LEU A 113 -0.06 -2.87 16.15
N GLN A 114 -0.13 -2.57 17.45
CA GLN A 114 0.85 -1.72 18.16
C GLN A 114 1.05 -0.29 17.59
N ASN A 115 0.15 0.20 16.72
CA ASN A 115 0.26 1.52 16.07
C ASN A 115 1.57 1.72 15.28
N LEU A 116 2.12 0.62 14.77
CA LEU A 116 3.37 0.62 14.01
C LEU A 116 3.14 1.09 12.57
N GLU A 117 4.26 1.29 11.88
CA GLU A 117 4.31 1.92 10.57
C GLU A 117 4.50 0.89 9.46
N ASN A 118 4.00 1.23 8.28
CA ASN A 118 4.39 0.55 7.05
C ASN A 118 5.49 1.37 6.39
N VAL A 119 6.58 0.73 6.00
CA VAL A 119 7.76 1.39 5.45
C VAL A 119 8.12 0.73 4.12
N GLY A 120 8.25 1.55 3.09
CA GLY A 120 8.84 1.13 1.83
C GLY A 120 10.34 1.37 1.82
N TRP A 121 11.08 0.34 1.42
CA TRP A 121 12.53 0.35 1.28
C TRP A 121 12.89 0.16 -0.18
N CYS A 122 13.82 0.95 -0.71
CA CYS A 122 14.26 0.81 -2.10
C CYS A 122 15.77 0.86 -2.22
N LYS A 123 16.30 0.28 -3.29
CA LYS A 123 17.66 0.58 -3.73
C LYS A 123 17.73 2.05 -4.19
N PRO A 124 18.88 2.73 -4.05
CA PRO A 124 19.03 4.11 -4.53
C PRO A 124 18.69 4.23 -6.03
N GLY A 125 17.86 5.22 -6.39
CA GLY A 125 17.43 5.45 -7.78
C GLY A 125 16.17 4.68 -8.18
N HIS A 126 15.60 3.89 -7.28
CA HIS A 126 14.35 3.14 -7.48
C HIS A 126 13.23 3.62 -6.58
N GLU A 127 13.27 4.90 -6.18
CA GLU A 127 12.22 5.49 -5.36
C GLU A 127 10.90 5.55 -6.15
N GLY A 128 9.86 4.89 -5.62
CA GLY A 128 8.52 4.97 -6.18
C GLY A 128 7.89 6.35 -5.97
N TYR A 129 8.08 7.29 -6.90
CA TYR A 129 7.52 8.64 -6.79
C TYR A 129 6.00 8.66 -6.62
N TYR A 130 5.29 7.73 -7.24
CA TYR A 130 3.85 7.58 -7.02
C TYR A 130 3.51 7.33 -5.54
N ASN A 131 4.26 6.46 -4.86
CA ASN A 131 4.08 6.17 -3.43
C ASN A 131 4.41 7.39 -2.57
N ILE A 132 5.40 8.20 -2.96
CA ILE A 132 5.70 9.45 -2.28
C ILE A 132 4.55 10.45 -2.47
N TYR A 133 4.14 10.71 -3.72
CA TYR A 133 3.13 11.72 -4.03
C TYR A 133 1.75 11.42 -3.43
N ILE A 134 1.36 10.14 -3.37
CA ILE A 134 0.08 9.77 -2.75
C ILE A 134 0.10 10.03 -1.24
N MET A 135 1.22 9.76 -0.57
CA MET A 135 1.38 9.91 0.88
C MET A 135 1.59 11.36 1.31
N GLU A 136 2.38 12.12 0.55
CA GLU A 136 2.59 13.56 0.78
C GLU A 136 1.37 14.42 0.40
N GLU A 137 0.37 13.82 -0.25
CA GLU A 137 -0.86 14.50 -0.67
C GLU A 137 -0.62 15.72 -1.57
N VAL A 138 0.47 15.72 -2.33
CA VAL A 138 0.91 16.87 -3.16
C VAL A 138 0.42 16.82 -4.61
N GLN A 139 -0.19 15.72 -5.04
CA GLN A 139 -0.58 15.53 -6.43
C GLN A 139 -2.00 14.99 -6.57
N THR A 140 -2.67 15.44 -7.62
CA THR A 140 -3.96 14.88 -8.04
C THR A 140 -3.81 13.50 -8.62
N ILE A 141 -4.67 12.60 -8.15
CA ILE A 141 -4.74 11.21 -8.57
C ILE A 141 -6.13 10.97 -9.14
N LEU A 142 -6.20 10.62 -10.42
CA LEU A 142 -7.43 10.21 -11.07
C LEU A 142 -7.59 8.69 -10.97
N SER A 143 -8.80 8.26 -10.66
CA SER A 143 -9.10 6.84 -10.47
C SER A 143 -10.27 6.39 -11.34
N ALA A 144 -10.07 5.27 -12.03
CA ALA A 144 -11.08 4.55 -12.80
C ALA A 144 -11.38 3.19 -12.14
N GLY A 145 -12.58 2.65 -12.41
CA GLY A 145 -13.01 1.35 -11.89
C GLY A 145 -13.68 1.40 -10.51
N ALA A 146 -14.35 0.29 -10.16
CA ALA A 146 -15.03 0.13 -8.88
C ALA A 146 -14.05 0.21 -7.70
N GLY A 147 -14.48 0.83 -6.59
CA GLY A 147 -13.66 1.06 -5.40
C GLY A 147 -12.63 2.20 -5.54
N GLY A 148 -12.50 2.78 -6.74
CA GLY A 148 -11.61 3.89 -7.02
C GLY A 148 -11.94 5.17 -6.25
N SER A 149 -10.91 5.93 -5.89
CA SER A 149 -11.04 7.26 -5.28
C SER A 149 -10.16 8.23 -6.06
N THR A 150 -10.79 9.18 -6.75
CA THR A 150 -10.07 10.34 -7.27
C THR A 150 -9.77 11.26 -6.10
N LYS A 151 -8.51 11.68 -5.97
CA LYS A 151 -8.05 12.67 -4.99
C LYS A 151 -7.58 13.88 -5.76
N LEU A 152 -8.24 15.01 -5.53
CA LEU A 152 -7.91 16.30 -6.11
C LEU A 152 -7.12 17.10 -5.10
N VAL A 153 -6.04 17.73 -5.56
CA VAL A 153 -5.12 18.54 -4.77
C VAL A 153 -4.85 19.83 -5.52
N ALA A 154 -4.95 20.96 -4.82
CA ALA A 154 -4.54 22.28 -5.28
C ALA A 154 -3.80 23.02 -4.15
N ASP A 155 -3.22 24.18 -4.47
CA ASP A 155 -2.58 25.08 -3.51
C ASP A 155 -1.46 24.43 -2.67
N GLY A 156 -0.71 23.52 -3.29
CA GLY A 156 0.37 22.79 -2.63
C GLY A 156 -0.11 21.89 -1.49
N GLY A 157 -1.31 21.31 -1.60
CA GLY A 157 -1.88 20.40 -0.59
C GLY A 157 -2.92 21.04 0.34
N LYS A 158 -3.08 22.37 0.31
CA LYS A 158 -4.01 23.07 1.22
C LYS A 158 -5.48 22.85 0.88
N ARG A 159 -5.77 22.59 -0.40
CA ARG A 159 -7.12 22.36 -0.89
C ARG A 159 -7.21 20.95 -1.43
N MET A 160 -8.12 20.16 -0.86
CA MET A 160 -8.27 18.76 -1.22
C MET A 160 -9.74 18.36 -1.31
N GLN A 161 -10.06 17.53 -2.31
CA GLN A 161 -11.38 16.94 -2.49
C GLN A 161 -11.24 15.48 -2.94
N ARG A 162 -12.17 14.63 -2.52
CA ARG A 162 -12.24 13.24 -2.99
C ARG A 162 -13.54 12.98 -3.74
N ILE A 163 -13.43 12.29 -4.87
CA ILE A 163 -14.56 11.80 -5.65
C ILE A 163 -14.49 10.28 -5.65
N PHE A 164 -15.48 9.64 -5.03
CA PHE A 164 -15.52 8.18 -4.87
C PHE A 164 -16.36 7.50 -5.95
N ASN A 165 -15.79 6.45 -6.54
CA ASN A 165 -16.53 5.50 -7.35
C ASN A 165 -17.30 4.54 -6.42
N PHE A 166 -18.34 3.89 -6.94
CA PHE A 166 -19.03 2.83 -6.20
C PHE A 166 -18.07 1.70 -5.84
N LYS A 167 -18.23 1.16 -4.64
CA LYS A 167 -17.31 0.14 -4.10
C LYS A 167 -17.41 -1.17 -4.87
N TYR A 168 -18.63 -1.61 -5.19
CA TYR A 168 -18.86 -2.91 -5.81
C TYR A 168 -18.99 -2.81 -7.33
N PRO A 169 -18.45 -3.77 -8.10
CA PRO A 169 -18.50 -3.75 -9.56
C PRO A 169 -19.91 -3.60 -10.14
N ASN A 170 -20.91 -4.30 -9.58
CA ASN A 170 -22.28 -4.24 -10.07
C ASN A 170 -22.87 -2.83 -9.96
N GLU A 171 -22.68 -2.16 -8.81
CA GLU A 171 -23.14 -0.77 -8.62
C GLU A 171 -22.39 0.19 -9.54
N TYR A 172 -21.07 0.01 -9.68
CA TYR A 172 -20.24 0.82 -10.55
C TYR A 172 -20.70 0.77 -12.01
N ILE A 173 -21.02 -0.43 -12.50
CA ILE A 173 -21.49 -0.65 -13.86
C ILE A 173 -22.92 -0.11 -14.05
N GLN A 174 -23.84 -0.45 -13.13
CA GLN A 174 -25.25 -0.06 -13.26
C GLN A 174 -25.48 1.44 -13.10
N ARG A 175 -24.63 2.12 -12.30
CA ARG A 175 -24.73 3.55 -12.02
C ARG A 175 -23.59 4.33 -12.67
N PHE A 176 -23.09 3.86 -13.81
CA PHE A 176 -21.95 4.47 -14.49
C PHE A 176 -22.21 5.93 -14.88
N ALA A 177 -23.44 6.28 -15.30
CA ALA A 177 -23.82 7.66 -15.59
C ALA A 177 -23.65 8.60 -14.37
N GLU A 178 -23.98 8.11 -13.17
CA GLU A 178 -23.77 8.87 -11.93
C GLU A 178 -22.28 8.98 -11.58
N VAL A 179 -21.48 7.96 -11.86
CA VAL A 179 -20.02 8.06 -11.73
C VAL A 179 -19.48 9.16 -12.66
N LEU A 180 -19.92 9.19 -13.92
CA LEU A 180 -19.51 10.24 -14.87
C LEU A 180 -19.91 11.63 -14.38
N GLU A 181 -21.12 11.79 -13.85
CA GLU A 181 -21.57 13.06 -13.28
C GLU A 181 -20.70 13.50 -12.11
N ARG A 182 -20.40 12.60 -11.17
CA ARG A 182 -19.49 12.88 -10.06
C ARG A 182 -18.09 13.28 -10.53
N LYS A 183 -17.61 12.70 -11.64
CA LYS A 183 -16.30 13.04 -12.22
C LYS A 183 -16.25 14.44 -12.85
N LYS A 184 -17.39 15.07 -13.17
CA LYS A 184 -17.38 16.49 -13.59
C LYS A 184 -16.88 17.42 -12.49
N GLY A 185 -17.03 17.03 -11.22
CA GLY A 185 -16.46 17.74 -10.08
C GLY A 185 -14.94 17.91 -10.11
N VAL A 186 -14.22 17.22 -11.01
CA VAL A 186 -12.80 17.50 -11.28
C VAL A 186 -12.63 18.87 -11.92
N ALA A 187 -13.44 19.21 -12.93
CA ALA A 187 -13.41 20.53 -13.56
C ALA A 187 -13.83 21.61 -12.56
N ASP A 188 -14.97 21.41 -11.87
CA ASP A 188 -15.46 22.36 -10.87
C ASP A 188 -14.42 22.69 -9.78
N PHE A 189 -13.63 21.71 -9.35
CA PHE A 189 -12.58 21.90 -8.37
C PHE A 189 -11.45 22.81 -8.88
N TYR A 190 -11.08 22.74 -10.15
CA TYR A 190 -9.99 23.54 -10.73
C TYR A 190 -10.46 24.86 -11.35
N ASP A 191 -11.70 24.93 -11.83
CA ASP A 191 -12.27 26.15 -12.38
C ASP A 191 -12.46 27.24 -11.30
N HIS A 192 -12.54 26.84 -10.03
CA HIS A 192 -12.53 27.78 -8.89
C HIS A 192 -11.24 28.63 -8.78
N ASP A 193 -10.15 28.26 -9.45
CA ASP A 193 -8.88 29.02 -9.50
C ASP A 193 -8.78 29.97 -10.72
N LEU A 194 -9.73 29.90 -11.66
CA LEU A 194 -9.88 30.90 -12.70
C LEU A 194 -10.71 32.06 -12.15
N GLY A 195 -10.12 32.80 -11.21
CA GLY A 195 -10.60 34.13 -10.88
C GLY A 195 -10.81 34.91 -12.17
N THR A 196 -11.94 35.62 -12.30
CA THR A 196 -12.19 36.58 -13.37
C THR A 196 -10.88 37.29 -13.71
N GLN A 197 -10.38 37.14 -14.93
CA GLN A 197 -9.38 38.06 -15.44
C GLN A 197 -9.96 39.46 -15.25
N THR A 198 -9.48 40.17 -14.23
CA THR A 198 -9.66 41.61 -14.17
C THR A 198 -8.84 42.16 -15.32
N SER A 199 -9.51 42.35 -16.46
CA SER A 199 -9.13 43.36 -17.42
C SER A 199 -9.19 44.71 -16.69
N GLY A 200 -8.04 45.34 -16.46
CA GLY A 200 -7.91 46.65 -15.84
C GLY A 200 -6.45 47.01 -15.59
#